data_AF-A0A140D062-F1
#
_entry.id   AF-A0A140D062-F1
#
_cell.length_a   1.000
_cell.length_b   1.000
_cell.length_c   1.000
_cell.angle_alpha   90.00
_cell.angle_beta   90.00
_cell.angle_gamma   90.00
#
_symmetry.space_group_name_H-M   'P 1'
#
loop_
_entity.id
_entity.type
_entity.pdbx_description
1 polymer ?
#
loop_
_entity_poly.entity_id
_entity_poly.type
_entity_poly.pdbx_seq_one_letter_code
_entity_poly.pdbx_strand_id
1 'polypeptide(L)'
;MYSNLCMKYIFFLLAIATMVAGIPLEETRNLPLEETRSLSSNKNINDRCTDHNYPVYRSSFCKNKNTVRSVCESQDLPGTFTTSDLPCSPNFSCVDFILPNDQSPFAICISDDRRNTWDNDHNRGVICAPTRTFRLSAKTITIGMTTYDTNLNPIQVNMLDGYVNNDFLGIAFQQHNFSKTYNNYDESKGIKMCFGAGSEQEVTAVYGILIPGSTINELTIVSSE
;
A
#
# COMPACT_ATOMS: atom_id res chain seq x y z
N MET A 1 -40.30 23.72 -46.33
CA MET A 1 -41.40 24.70 -46.46
C MET A 1 -41.98 24.93 -45.06
N TYR A 2 -42.20 26.21 -44.73
CA TYR A 2 -42.77 26.80 -43.50
C TYR A 2 -43.85 25.94 -42.80
N SER A 3 -43.76 25.73 -41.48
CA SER A 3 -44.39 26.52 -40.40
C SER A 3 -45.92 26.46 -40.38
N ASN A 4 -46.52 25.96 -39.28
CA ASN A 4 -47.43 26.72 -38.42
C ASN A 4 -48.14 25.89 -37.34
N LEU A 5 -48.58 26.63 -36.30
CA LEU A 5 -49.54 26.33 -35.22
C LEU A 5 -48.93 25.64 -33.99
N CYS A 6 -48.59 26.32 -32.88
CA CYS A 6 -49.16 27.49 -32.18
C CYS A 6 -50.59 27.25 -31.69
N MET A 7 -50.77 26.81 -30.43
CA MET A 7 -51.69 27.43 -29.46
C MET A 7 -51.79 26.66 -28.13
N LYS A 8 -51.78 27.43 -27.02
CA LYS A 8 -52.13 27.08 -25.62
C LYS A 8 -51.01 26.34 -24.87
N TYR A 9 -50.39 26.86 -23.80
CA TYR A 9 -50.88 27.62 -22.65
C TYR A 9 -49.76 28.57 -22.18
N ILE A 10 -49.99 29.88 -22.18
CA ILE A 10 -50.44 30.68 -21.02
C ILE A 10 -49.44 30.64 -19.84
N PHE A 11 -48.64 31.72 -19.81
CA PHE A 11 -48.19 32.49 -18.66
C PHE A 11 -48.62 32.02 -17.26
N PHE A 12 -47.63 31.75 -16.40
CA PHE A 12 -47.69 32.18 -15.01
C PHE A 12 -46.31 32.70 -14.56
N LEU A 13 -46.21 34.03 -14.53
CA LEU A 13 -45.31 34.77 -13.66
C LEU A 13 -45.85 34.69 -12.24
N LEU A 14 -45.00 34.38 -11.25
CA LEU A 14 -45.07 34.88 -9.88
C LEU A 14 -43.75 34.55 -9.16
N ALA A 15 -42.86 35.55 -9.08
CA ALA A 15 -42.04 35.78 -7.88
C ALA A 15 -43.01 35.90 -6.68
N ILE A 16 -42.74 35.51 -5.43
CA ILE A 16 -41.76 35.97 -4.43
C ILE A 16 -41.86 34.93 -3.28
N ALA A 17 -40.83 34.54 -2.53
CA ALA A 17 -40.44 35.21 -1.29
C ALA A 17 -39.21 34.52 -0.68
N THR A 18 -38.26 35.32 -0.25
CA THR A 18 -37.10 34.96 0.57
C THR A 18 -37.54 34.51 1.96
N MET A 19 -37.03 33.37 2.40
CA MET A 19 -37.13 32.92 3.79
C MET A 19 -35.71 32.89 4.34
N VAL A 20 -35.31 33.95 5.05
CA VAL A 20 -34.15 33.91 5.95
C VAL A 20 -34.63 33.20 7.20
N ALA A 21 -34.22 31.94 7.39
CA ALA A 21 -34.36 31.25 8.65
C ALA A 21 -32.94 31.03 9.20
N GLY A 22 -32.53 31.95 10.09
CA GLY A 22 -31.36 31.76 10.93
C GLY A 22 -31.58 30.54 11.81
N ILE A 23 -30.64 29.61 11.77
CA ILE A 23 -30.60 28.47 12.68
C ILE A 23 -29.93 28.97 13.98
N PRO A 24 -30.52 28.70 15.16
CA PRO A 24 -30.00 29.22 16.41
C PRO A 24 -28.65 28.59 16.78
N LEU A 25 -27.73 29.42 17.25
CA LEU A 25 -26.61 28.99 18.07
C LEU A 25 -27.18 28.50 19.40
N GLU A 26 -27.18 27.19 19.61
CA GLU A 26 -27.19 26.62 20.96
C GLU A 26 -25.95 25.76 21.16
N GLU A 27 -25.16 26.26 22.09
CA GLU A 27 -23.99 25.71 22.74
C GLU A 27 -24.42 24.47 23.53
N THR A 28 -23.90 23.28 23.21
CA THR A 28 -23.98 22.14 24.12
C THR A 28 -22.73 21.27 24.02
N ARG A 29 -21.90 21.45 25.06
CA ARG A 29 -21.06 20.46 25.74
C ARG A 29 -19.84 19.90 24.99
N ASN A 30 -18.69 20.42 25.43
CA ASN A 30 -17.54 19.64 25.93
C ASN A 30 -17.69 18.12 25.76
N LEU A 31 -17.22 17.61 24.63
CA LEU A 31 -16.64 16.28 24.53
C LEU A 31 -15.17 16.48 24.18
N PRO A 32 -14.24 15.71 24.76
CA PRO A 32 -12.82 15.85 24.45
C PRO A 32 -12.65 15.68 22.95
N LEU A 33 -11.79 16.52 22.38
CA LEU A 33 -11.21 16.31 21.06
C LEU A 33 -10.44 14.98 21.10
N GLU A 34 -11.16 13.85 21.06
CA GLU A 34 -10.56 12.56 20.73
C GLU A 34 -10.10 12.71 19.28
N GLU A 35 -8.79 12.96 19.17
CA GLU A 35 -7.92 12.60 18.06
C GLU A 35 -8.60 11.64 17.08
N THR A 36 -9.37 12.19 16.14
CA THR A 36 -9.53 11.58 14.84
C THR A 36 -8.18 11.74 14.16
N ARG A 37 -7.23 10.86 14.55
CA ARG A 37 -6.00 10.59 13.81
C ARG A 37 -6.42 10.11 12.44
N SER A 38 -6.63 11.07 11.55
CA SER A 38 -6.56 10.87 10.12
C SER A 38 -5.16 10.36 9.80
N LEU A 39 -4.98 9.04 9.84
CA LEU A 39 -3.84 8.37 9.21
C LEU A 39 -4.04 8.47 7.68
N SER A 40 -3.92 9.68 7.13
CA SER A 40 -3.63 9.82 5.72
C SER A 40 -2.13 9.54 5.55
N SER A 41 -1.77 8.31 5.21
CA SER A 41 -0.45 7.99 4.66
C SER A 41 -0.35 8.51 3.22
N ASN A 42 -0.60 9.81 3.03
CA ASN A 42 -0.41 10.56 1.80
C ASN A 42 0.90 11.36 1.87
N LYS A 43 2.01 10.69 2.25
CA LYS A 43 3.33 11.32 2.17
C LYS A 43 3.78 11.31 0.72
N ASN A 44 4.15 12.48 0.23
CA ASN A 44 4.70 12.65 -1.10
C ASN A 44 5.97 11.78 -1.19
N ILE A 45 6.25 11.12 -2.32
CA ILE A 45 7.46 10.28 -2.45
C ILE A 45 8.74 11.07 -2.11
N ASN A 46 8.70 12.40 -2.31
CA ASN A 46 9.76 13.35 -1.98
C ASN A 46 10.01 13.49 -0.47
N ASP A 47 9.01 13.21 0.39
CA ASP A 47 9.17 13.24 1.86
C ASP A 47 10.02 12.06 2.37
N ARG A 48 10.40 11.13 1.49
CA ARG A 48 11.30 10.01 1.80
C ARG A 48 12.76 10.44 1.79
N CYS A 49 13.10 11.51 1.08
CA CYS A 49 14.43 12.10 1.01
C CYS A 49 14.48 13.37 1.88
N THR A 50 14.93 13.21 3.12
CA THR A 50 14.91 14.27 4.14
C THR A 50 16.10 15.23 4.03
N ASP A 51 17.18 14.81 3.38
CA ASP A 51 18.33 15.66 3.11
C ASP A 51 18.05 16.57 1.91
N HIS A 52 18.00 17.87 2.15
CA HIS A 52 17.75 18.87 1.11
C HIS A 52 18.82 18.88 0.00
N ASN A 53 20.04 18.41 0.25
CA ASN A 53 21.09 18.30 -0.77
C ASN A 53 20.89 17.08 -1.69
N TYR A 54 20.05 16.13 -1.28
CA TYR A 54 19.73 14.90 -1.99
C TYR A 54 18.20 14.70 -2.09
N PRO A 55 17.47 15.60 -2.77
CA PRO A 55 16.01 15.59 -2.76
C PRO A 55 15.39 14.54 -3.70
N VAL A 56 16.16 13.93 -4.59
CA VAL A 56 15.63 13.08 -5.67
C VAL A 56 15.53 11.63 -5.20
N TYR A 57 14.32 11.12 -5.02
CA TYR A 57 14.09 9.69 -4.74
C TYR A 57 14.50 8.80 -5.92
N ARG A 58 15.21 7.70 -5.63
CA ARG A 58 15.61 6.71 -6.65
C ARG A 58 15.03 5.32 -6.40
N SER A 59 15.13 4.83 -5.18
CA SER A 59 14.64 3.49 -4.81
C SER A 59 14.47 3.39 -3.30
N SER A 60 13.84 2.32 -2.84
CA SER A 60 13.84 1.98 -1.42
C SER A 60 13.82 0.48 -1.20
N PHE A 61 14.30 0.07 -0.04
CA PHE A 61 14.32 -1.32 0.42
C PHE A 61 14.08 -1.39 1.92
N CYS A 62 13.68 -2.56 2.42
CA CYS A 62 13.55 -2.79 3.85
C CYS A 62 14.93 -2.88 4.49
N LYS A 63 15.25 -1.94 5.39
CA LYS A 63 16.45 -2.02 6.22
C LYS A 63 16.28 -3.11 7.28
N ASN A 64 15.10 -3.15 7.87
CA ASN A 64 14.60 -4.15 8.80
C ASN A 64 13.07 -4.14 8.72
N LYS A 65 12.41 -5.03 9.46
CA LYS A 65 10.94 -5.18 9.47
C LYS A 65 10.21 -3.89 9.82
N ASN A 66 10.84 -2.95 10.52
CA ASN A 66 10.22 -1.73 11.00
C ASN A 66 10.78 -0.45 10.37
N THR A 67 11.66 -0.54 9.37
CA THR A 67 12.30 0.64 8.78
C THR A 67 12.48 0.47 7.28
N VAL A 68 11.95 1.44 6.52
CA VAL A 68 12.24 1.61 5.10
C VAL A 68 13.50 2.46 4.97
N ARG A 69 14.44 2.03 4.12
CA ARG A 69 15.58 2.84 3.71
C ARG A 69 15.38 3.30 2.27
N SER A 70 15.44 4.60 2.06
CA SER A 70 15.35 5.23 0.74
C SER A 70 16.74 5.62 0.25
N VAL A 71 16.98 5.41 -1.04
CA VAL A 71 18.17 5.90 -1.74
C VAL A 71 17.78 7.19 -2.45
N CYS A 72 18.54 8.23 -2.17
CA CYS A 72 18.27 9.59 -2.63
C CYS A 72 19.49 10.14 -3.37
N GLU A 73 19.28 10.85 -4.46
CA GLU A 73 20.33 11.43 -5.30
C GLU A 73 20.34 12.96 -5.18
N SER A 74 21.54 13.53 -5.29
CA SER A 74 21.72 14.97 -5.39
C SER A 74 21.19 15.47 -6.73
N GLN A 75 20.43 16.57 -6.67
CA GLN A 75 19.99 17.27 -7.88
C GLN A 75 21.13 18.08 -8.50
N ASP A 76 22.01 18.65 -7.66
CA ASP A 76 23.11 19.51 -8.09
C ASP A 76 24.35 18.71 -8.53
N LEU A 77 24.54 17.51 -7.99
CA LEU A 77 25.64 16.59 -8.33
C LEU A 77 25.11 15.19 -8.71
N PRO A 78 24.52 15.03 -9.91
CA PRO A 78 24.00 13.75 -10.38
C PRO A 78 25.01 12.61 -10.26
N GLY A 79 24.54 11.44 -9.84
CA GLY A 79 25.36 10.27 -9.52
C GLY A 79 25.91 10.23 -8.09
N THR A 80 25.63 11.24 -7.26
CA THR A 80 25.98 11.24 -5.83
C THR A 80 24.76 10.86 -5.01
N PHE A 81 24.90 9.86 -4.13
CA PHE A 81 23.78 9.28 -3.38
C PHE A 81 23.95 9.40 -1.87
N THR A 82 22.82 9.47 -1.18
CA THR A 82 22.70 9.30 0.27
C THR A 82 21.54 8.36 0.59
N THR A 83 21.39 8.01 1.88
CA THR A 83 20.26 7.21 2.36
C THR A 83 19.49 7.92 3.46
N SER A 84 18.17 7.76 3.44
CA SER A 84 17.26 8.26 4.46
C SER A 84 16.45 7.10 5.03
N ASP A 85 16.43 6.98 6.36
CA ASP A 85 15.69 5.94 7.07
C ASP A 85 14.35 6.50 7.56
N LEU A 86 13.26 5.84 7.17
CA LEU A 86 11.92 6.16 7.62
C LEU A 86 11.39 5.00 8.48
N PRO A 87 11.20 5.20 9.80
CA PRO A 87 10.59 4.19 10.64
C PRO A 87 9.12 3.99 10.24
N CYS A 88 8.69 2.74 10.26
CA CYS A 88 7.30 2.36 10.14
C CYS A 88 6.55 2.71 11.43
N SER A 89 5.29 3.13 11.29
CA SER A 89 4.40 3.29 12.44
C SER A 89 4.20 1.96 13.19
N PRO A 90 3.79 1.99 14.46
CA PRO A 90 3.38 0.78 15.18
C PRO A 90 2.32 0.01 14.37
N ASN A 91 2.41 -1.32 14.35
CA ASN A 91 1.56 -2.23 13.55
C ASN A 91 1.74 -2.16 12.03
N PHE A 92 2.80 -1.49 11.57
CA PHE A 92 3.23 -1.56 10.19
C PHE A 92 4.52 -2.38 10.10
N SER A 93 4.67 -3.13 9.02
CA SER A 93 5.92 -3.80 8.68
C SER A 93 6.35 -3.42 7.27
N CYS A 94 7.65 -3.27 7.08
CA CYS A 94 8.23 -3.03 5.78
C CYS A 94 8.05 -4.27 4.88
N VAL A 95 7.74 -4.05 3.61
CA VAL A 95 7.71 -5.09 2.58
C VAL A 95 8.38 -4.54 1.32
N ASP A 96 9.23 -5.37 0.70
CA ASP A 96 9.89 -5.08 -0.56
C ASP A 96 9.01 -5.47 -1.75
N PHE A 97 9.01 -4.61 -2.75
CA PHE A 97 8.32 -4.73 -4.03
C PHE A 97 9.28 -4.41 -5.17
N ILE A 98 8.90 -4.86 -6.35
CA ILE A 98 9.47 -4.39 -7.61
C ILE A 98 8.37 -3.63 -8.34
N LEU A 99 8.61 -2.37 -8.67
CA LEU A 99 7.65 -1.58 -9.41
C LEU A 99 7.45 -2.16 -10.82
N PRO A 100 6.22 -2.38 -11.28
CA PRO A 100 5.96 -3.03 -12.56
C PRO A 100 6.46 -2.25 -13.77
N ASN A 101 6.56 -0.92 -13.65
CA ASN A 101 6.80 -0.04 -14.80
C ASN A 101 8.27 -0.02 -15.22
N ASP A 102 9.17 0.10 -14.25
CA ASP A 102 10.61 0.32 -14.47
C ASP A 102 11.48 -0.73 -13.78
N GLN A 103 10.86 -1.73 -13.13
CA GLN A 103 11.53 -2.76 -12.33
C GLN A 103 12.38 -2.20 -11.18
N SER A 104 12.12 -0.97 -10.75
CA SER A 104 12.84 -0.35 -9.65
C SER A 104 12.46 -1.01 -8.31
N PRO A 105 13.44 -1.31 -7.44
CA PRO A 105 13.18 -1.72 -6.07
C PRO A 105 12.42 -0.64 -5.29
N PHE A 106 11.37 -1.07 -4.60
CA PHE A 106 10.52 -0.19 -3.81
C PHE A 106 10.10 -0.88 -2.53
N ALA A 107 10.33 -0.25 -1.39
CA ALA A 107 9.80 -0.68 -0.10
C ALA A 107 8.81 0.31 0.48
N ILE A 108 7.84 -0.22 1.22
CA ILE A 108 6.84 0.56 1.93
C ILE A 108 6.40 -0.16 3.21
N CYS A 109 5.99 0.62 4.20
CA CYS A 109 5.37 0.13 5.42
C CYS A 109 3.91 -0.24 5.15
N ILE A 110 3.53 -1.48 5.44
CA ILE A 110 2.17 -2.00 5.25
C ILE A 110 1.53 -2.34 6.59
N SER A 111 0.33 -1.82 6.79
CA SER A 111 -0.53 -2.07 7.95
C SER A 111 -1.06 -3.49 8.01
N ASP A 112 -1.44 -3.94 9.21
CA ASP A 112 -1.93 -5.30 9.47
C ASP A 112 -3.14 -5.71 8.62
N ASP A 113 -4.01 -4.78 8.20
CA ASP A 113 -5.20 -5.05 7.38
C ASP A 113 -4.88 -5.53 5.96
N ARG A 114 -3.73 -5.12 5.40
CA ARG A 114 -3.26 -5.48 4.06
C ARG A 114 -2.03 -6.37 4.07
N ARG A 115 -1.73 -6.96 5.23
CA ARG A 115 -0.54 -7.76 5.46
C ARG A 115 -0.89 -9.10 6.04
N ASN A 116 -0.04 -10.09 5.76
CA ASN A 116 -0.01 -11.30 6.55
C ASN A 116 1.41 -11.54 7.06
N THR A 117 1.51 -12.21 8.21
CA THR A 117 2.79 -12.52 8.84
C THR A 117 2.72 -13.94 9.38
N TRP A 118 3.74 -14.73 9.10
CA TRP A 118 3.88 -16.10 9.55
C TRP A 118 5.36 -16.45 9.68
N ASP A 119 5.68 -17.39 10.55
CA ASP A 119 7.03 -17.88 10.75
C ASP A 119 7.16 -19.33 10.26
N ASN A 120 8.38 -19.85 10.33
CA ASN A 120 8.66 -21.23 9.97
C ASN A 120 8.52 -22.22 11.14
N ASP A 121 8.24 -21.78 12.37
CA ASP A 121 8.27 -22.63 13.57
C ASP A 121 9.48 -23.58 13.60
N HIS A 122 10.67 -23.05 13.29
CA HIS A 122 11.94 -23.80 13.18
C HIS A 122 11.96 -24.93 12.13
N ASN A 123 10.94 -25.05 11.28
CA ASN A 123 10.87 -26.01 10.21
C ASN A 123 11.67 -25.55 8.98
N ARG A 124 12.49 -26.44 8.43
CA ARG A 124 13.38 -26.19 7.28
C ARG A 124 12.64 -26.21 5.94
N GLY A 125 11.47 -26.86 5.89
CA GLY A 125 10.66 -27.10 4.71
C GLY A 125 9.93 -25.86 4.20
N VAL A 126 9.09 -26.07 3.18
CA VAL A 126 8.25 -25.00 2.60
C VAL A 126 7.01 -24.81 3.46
N ILE A 127 6.78 -23.58 3.89
CA ILE A 127 5.69 -23.20 4.78
C ILE A 127 4.96 -22.03 4.16
N CYS A 128 3.64 -22.12 4.18
CA CYS A 128 2.78 -21.16 3.52
C CYS A 128 1.94 -20.41 4.54
N ALA A 129 1.73 -19.13 4.26
CA ALA A 129 0.67 -18.38 4.91
C ALA A 129 -0.70 -19.02 4.61
N PRO A 130 -1.69 -18.88 5.49
CA PRO A 130 -3.08 -19.12 5.15
C PRO A 130 -3.49 -18.26 3.94
N THR A 131 -4.29 -18.83 3.04
CA THR A 131 -4.83 -18.07 1.90
C THR A 131 -5.68 -16.90 2.44
N ARG A 132 -5.37 -15.68 1.99
CA ARG A 132 -6.14 -14.47 2.34
C ARG A 132 -6.83 -13.89 1.13
N THR A 133 -8.04 -13.41 1.36
CA THR A 133 -8.83 -12.68 0.38
C THR A 133 -8.94 -11.22 0.81
N PHE A 134 -8.62 -10.32 -0.11
CA PHE A 134 -8.82 -8.88 0.03
C PHE A 134 -9.97 -8.45 -0.87
N ARG A 135 -10.88 -7.62 -0.35
CA ARG A 135 -11.92 -6.96 -1.17
C ARG A 135 -11.31 -5.73 -1.81
N LEU A 136 -11.08 -5.77 -3.11
CA LEU A 136 -10.34 -4.74 -3.84
C LEU A 136 -11.21 -4.16 -4.96
N SER A 137 -11.16 -2.84 -5.13
CA SER A 137 -11.76 -2.15 -6.28
C SER A 137 -10.99 -2.41 -7.58
N ALA A 138 -9.72 -2.81 -7.48
CA ALA A 138 -8.86 -3.08 -8.62
C ALA A 138 -8.68 -4.58 -8.89
N LYS A 139 -8.49 -4.89 -10.18
CA LYS A 139 -8.20 -6.24 -10.67
C LYS A 139 -6.73 -6.50 -10.91
N THR A 140 -5.90 -5.48 -10.98
CA THR A 140 -4.45 -5.63 -11.00
C THR A 140 -3.90 -5.35 -9.62
N ILE A 141 -2.98 -6.18 -9.16
CA ILE A 141 -2.29 -6.03 -7.88
C ILE A 141 -0.80 -6.30 -8.06
N THR A 142 0.03 -5.69 -7.23
CA THR A 142 1.43 -6.09 -7.05
C THR A 142 1.59 -6.64 -5.65
N ILE A 143 2.09 -7.86 -5.55
CA ILE A 143 2.36 -8.52 -4.28
C ILE A 143 3.85 -8.42 -4.00
N GLY A 144 4.18 -8.23 -2.73
CA GLY A 144 5.53 -8.20 -2.21
C GLY A 144 5.59 -9.09 -0.98
N MET A 145 6.69 -9.80 -0.80
CA MET A 145 7.00 -10.60 0.36
C MET A 145 8.45 -10.36 0.75
N THR A 146 8.70 -10.18 2.05
CA THR A 146 10.05 -10.08 2.64
C THR A 146 10.16 -11.03 3.84
N THR A 147 11.28 -11.74 3.95
CA THR A 147 11.63 -12.62 5.08
C THR A 147 12.62 -11.95 6.01
N TYR A 148 12.45 -12.15 7.32
CA TYR A 148 13.22 -11.51 8.39
C TYR A 148 13.75 -12.53 9.38
N ASP A 149 14.95 -12.27 9.93
CA ASP A 149 15.51 -13.00 11.06
C ASP A 149 14.91 -12.56 12.40
N THR A 150 15.35 -13.18 13.49
CA THR A 150 14.94 -12.84 14.87
C THR A 150 15.38 -11.45 15.32
N ASN A 151 16.36 -10.85 14.64
CA ASN A 151 16.78 -9.46 14.84
C ASN A 151 16.00 -8.49 13.94
N LEU A 152 14.97 -8.98 13.25
CA LEU A 152 14.11 -8.25 12.32
C LEU A 152 14.82 -7.76 11.05
N ASN A 153 16.03 -8.23 10.76
CA ASN A 153 16.75 -7.87 9.55
C ASN A 153 16.33 -8.79 8.39
N PRO A 154 16.30 -8.31 7.13
CA PRO A 154 15.99 -9.17 6.01
C PRO A 154 16.96 -10.35 5.96
N ILE A 155 16.42 -11.55 5.78
CA ILE A 155 17.21 -12.80 5.73
C ILE A 155 16.91 -13.57 4.46
N GLN A 156 17.97 -14.04 3.82
CA GLN A 156 17.89 -14.92 2.67
C GLN A 156 17.34 -16.29 3.07
N VAL A 157 16.38 -16.79 2.30
CA VAL A 157 15.84 -18.14 2.46
C VAL A 157 16.12 -18.99 1.23
N ASN A 158 15.93 -20.31 1.35
CA ASN A 158 16.19 -21.22 0.24
C ASN A 158 15.27 -20.94 -0.96
N MET A 159 13.98 -20.71 -0.70
CA MET A 159 13.02 -20.36 -1.74
C MET A 159 11.87 -19.48 -1.24
N LEU A 160 11.28 -18.73 -2.17
CA LEU A 160 10.10 -17.90 -2.01
C LEU A 160 9.19 -18.18 -3.21
N ASP A 161 7.91 -18.41 -2.97
CA ASP A 161 6.91 -18.54 -4.03
C ASP A 161 5.55 -17.94 -3.64
N GLY A 162 4.65 -17.92 -4.60
CA GLY A 162 3.30 -17.42 -4.36
C GLY A 162 2.29 -17.87 -5.39
N TYR A 163 1.03 -17.74 -4.99
CA TYR A 163 -0.15 -18.07 -5.77
C TYR A 163 -1.17 -16.96 -5.63
N VAL A 164 -1.79 -16.60 -6.74
CA VAL A 164 -2.96 -15.69 -6.77
C VAL A 164 -4.02 -16.36 -7.60
N ASN A 165 -5.25 -16.40 -7.13
CA ASN A 165 -6.32 -17.11 -7.81
C ASN A 165 -6.03 -18.60 -8.06
N ASN A 166 -5.17 -19.21 -7.24
CA ASN A 166 -4.56 -20.53 -7.45
C ASN A 166 -3.56 -20.62 -8.62
N ASP A 167 -3.26 -19.52 -9.30
CA ASP A 167 -2.26 -19.45 -10.35
C ASP A 167 -0.88 -19.20 -9.74
N PHE A 168 0.09 -20.01 -10.15
CA PHE A 168 1.47 -19.91 -9.68
C PHE A 168 2.16 -18.66 -10.21
N LEU A 169 2.74 -17.86 -9.31
CA LEU A 169 3.42 -16.60 -9.64
C LEU A 169 4.89 -16.76 -10.03
N GLY A 170 5.47 -17.94 -9.80
CA GLY A 170 6.90 -18.20 -9.95
C GLY A 170 7.60 -18.43 -8.61
N ILE A 171 8.88 -18.76 -8.71
CA ILE A 171 9.76 -19.06 -7.58
C ILE A 171 11.01 -18.17 -7.65
N ALA A 172 11.46 -17.70 -6.49
CA ALA A 172 12.76 -17.08 -6.31
C ALA A 172 13.59 -17.93 -5.35
N PHE A 173 14.83 -18.21 -5.71
CA PHE A 173 15.76 -18.97 -4.87
C PHE A 173 16.80 -18.06 -4.26
N GLN A 174 17.24 -18.37 -3.04
CA GLN A 174 18.35 -17.67 -2.40
C GLN A 174 18.16 -16.15 -2.37
N GLN A 175 16.94 -15.71 -2.05
CA GLN A 175 16.56 -14.31 -1.90
C GLN A 175 15.85 -14.10 -0.56
N HIS A 176 15.76 -12.84 -0.11
CA HIS A 176 14.99 -12.45 1.06
C HIS A 176 13.64 -11.82 0.70
N ASN A 177 13.40 -11.58 -0.60
CA ASN A 177 12.20 -10.92 -1.08
C ASN A 177 11.68 -11.54 -2.38
N PHE A 178 10.38 -11.37 -2.62
CA PHE A 178 9.67 -11.81 -3.81
C PHE A 178 8.62 -10.78 -4.17
N SER A 179 8.55 -10.38 -5.44
CA SER A 179 7.50 -9.47 -5.91
C SER A 179 7.01 -9.81 -7.31
N LYS A 180 5.68 -9.75 -7.48
CA LYS A 180 5.02 -10.00 -8.76
C LYS A 180 3.77 -9.16 -8.91
N THR A 181 3.58 -8.62 -10.11
CA THR A 181 2.30 -8.05 -10.54
C THR A 181 1.44 -9.13 -11.14
N TYR A 182 0.18 -9.14 -10.74
CA TYR A 182 -0.83 -10.08 -11.19
C TYR A 182 -2.07 -9.32 -11.68
N ASN A 183 -2.60 -9.76 -12.82
CA ASN A 183 -3.80 -9.20 -13.43
C ASN A 183 -4.98 -10.14 -13.22
N ASN A 184 -6.19 -9.58 -13.12
CA ASN A 184 -7.45 -10.31 -12.95
C ASN A 184 -7.62 -10.97 -11.57
N TYR A 185 -7.22 -10.29 -10.51
CA TYR A 185 -7.43 -10.73 -9.12
C TYR A 185 -8.92 -11.03 -8.82
N ASP A 186 -9.15 -12.19 -8.21
CA ASP A 186 -10.44 -12.72 -7.83
C ASP A 186 -10.49 -12.88 -6.30
N GLU A 187 -11.31 -12.05 -5.66
CA GLU A 187 -11.48 -12.04 -4.21
C GLU A 187 -12.03 -13.35 -3.65
N SER A 188 -12.65 -14.21 -4.48
CA SER A 188 -13.15 -15.51 -4.03
C SER A 188 -12.05 -16.58 -3.90
N LYS A 189 -10.87 -16.34 -4.50
CA LYS A 189 -9.76 -17.29 -4.54
C LYS A 189 -8.55 -16.82 -3.72
N GLY A 190 -8.29 -15.53 -3.69
CA GLY A 190 -7.30 -14.92 -2.79
C GLY A 190 -5.84 -15.17 -3.17
N ILE A 191 -4.96 -14.98 -2.18
CA ILE A 191 -3.50 -14.95 -2.29
C ILE A 191 -2.90 -15.89 -1.25
N LYS A 192 -1.92 -16.68 -1.67
CA LYS A 192 -1.15 -17.57 -0.80
C LYS A 192 0.33 -17.40 -1.11
N MET A 193 1.12 -17.08 -0.10
CA MET A 193 2.57 -16.91 -0.20
C MET A 193 3.27 -17.97 0.62
N CYS A 194 4.39 -18.50 0.12
CA CYS A 194 5.17 -19.49 0.84
C CYS A 194 6.66 -19.17 0.78
N PHE A 195 7.39 -19.69 1.78
CA PHE A 195 8.83 -19.67 1.77
C PHE A 195 9.38 -20.98 2.31
N GLY A 196 10.58 -21.36 1.89
CA GLY A 196 11.33 -22.47 2.46
C GLY A 196 12.58 -21.93 3.15
N ALA A 197 12.64 -22.03 4.48
CA ALA A 197 13.74 -21.46 5.27
C ALA A 197 15.10 -22.05 4.86
N GLY A 198 15.16 -23.36 4.57
CA GLY A 198 16.41 -24.06 4.24
C GLY A 198 17.33 -24.32 5.43
N SER A 199 16.96 -23.85 6.61
CA SER A 199 17.65 -24.08 7.88
C SER A 199 16.65 -24.09 9.04
N GLU A 200 17.12 -24.45 10.23
CA GLU A 200 16.34 -24.40 11.48
C GLU A 200 16.29 -23.01 12.11
N GLN A 201 16.96 -22.01 11.51
CA GLN A 201 16.87 -20.65 11.98
C GLN A 201 15.41 -20.17 11.90
N GLU A 202 14.94 -19.50 12.94
CA GLU A 202 13.63 -18.88 12.94
C GLU A 202 13.61 -17.73 11.92
N VAL A 203 12.62 -17.78 11.03
CA VAL A 203 12.40 -16.82 9.96
C VAL A 203 10.94 -16.39 9.99
N THR A 204 10.71 -15.09 10.03
CA THR A 204 9.38 -14.50 9.87
C THR A 204 9.20 -13.96 8.45
N ALA A 205 8.20 -14.43 7.73
CA ALA A 205 7.78 -13.83 6.46
C ALA A 205 6.67 -12.81 6.66
N VAL A 206 6.71 -11.78 5.84
CA VAL A 206 5.70 -10.73 5.76
C VAL A 206 5.38 -10.52 4.30
N TYR A 207 4.10 -10.60 3.90
CA TYR A 207 3.67 -10.18 2.57
C TYR A 207 2.61 -9.09 2.63
N GLY A 208 2.56 -8.25 1.60
CA GLY A 208 1.52 -7.25 1.41
C GLY A 208 1.21 -6.98 -0.06
N ILE A 209 0.21 -6.14 -0.29
CA ILE A 209 -0.31 -5.84 -1.63
C ILE A 209 -0.32 -4.34 -1.95
N LEU A 210 -0.06 -4.01 -3.21
CA LEU A 210 -0.21 -2.69 -3.82
C LEU A 210 -1.20 -2.76 -4.98
N ILE A 211 -1.90 -1.66 -5.23
CA ILE A 211 -2.92 -1.55 -6.29
C ILE A 211 -2.48 -0.46 -7.28
N PRO A 212 -2.41 -0.71 -8.60
CA PRO A 212 -2.08 0.32 -9.58
C PRO A 212 -3.17 1.39 -9.64
N GLY A 213 -2.78 2.66 -9.80
CA GLY A 213 -3.71 3.80 -9.85
C GLY A 213 -3.90 4.50 -8.51
N SER A 214 -3.43 3.90 -7.40
CA SER A 214 -2.87 4.74 -6.34
C SER A 214 -1.61 5.36 -6.93
N THR A 215 -1.55 6.69 -7.06
CA THR A 215 -0.21 7.31 -6.98
C THR A 215 0.43 6.79 -5.69
N ILE A 216 1.76 6.76 -5.57
CA ILE A 216 2.38 6.47 -4.25
C ILE A 216 1.82 7.45 -3.17
N ASN A 217 1.21 8.55 -3.62
CA ASN A 217 0.50 9.58 -2.86
C ASN A 217 -1.03 9.37 -2.70
N GLU A 218 -1.61 8.27 -3.18
CA GLU A 218 -3.05 7.96 -3.05
C GLU A 218 -3.26 6.46 -2.84
N LEU A 219 -2.58 5.87 -1.85
CA LEU A 219 -3.03 4.61 -1.25
C LEU A 219 -4.36 4.88 -0.53
N THR A 220 -5.45 4.95 -1.29
CA THR A 220 -6.79 5.15 -0.75
C THR A 220 -7.17 3.91 0.03
N ILE A 221 -7.34 4.13 1.33
CA ILE A 221 -7.94 3.21 2.28
C ILE A 221 -9.42 3.13 1.88
N VAL A 222 -9.83 2.02 1.25
CA VAL A 222 -11.24 1.63 1.32
C VAL A 222 -11.39 0.92 2.65
N SER A 223 -11.70 1.68 3.70
CA SER A 223 -12.21 1.12 4.93
C SER A 223 -13.59 0.56 4.62
N SER A 224 -13.79 -0.73 4.85
CA SER A 224 -15.14 -1.25 5.01
C SER A 224 -15.65 -0.81 6.38
N GLU A 225 -16.42 0.26 6.39
CA GLU A 225 -17.70 0.42 7.11
C GLU A 225 -18.46 1.60 6.51
#